data_AF-A0A069IT22-F1
#
_entry.id   AF-A0A069IT22-F1
#
_cell.length_a   1.000
_cell.length_b   1.000
_cell.length_c   1.000
_cell.angle_alpha   90.00
_cell.angle_beta   90.00
_cell.angle_gamma   90.00
#
_symmetry.space_group_name_H-M   'P 1'
#
loop_
_entity.id
_entity.type
_entity.pdbx_description
1 polymer ?
#
loop_
_entity_poly.entity_id
_entity_poly.type
_entity_poly.pdbx_seq_one_letter_code
_entity_poly.pdbx_strand_id
1 'polypeptide(L)'
;MTDADEFDDQPRYRDVAEIGTSELHEALMSLAGFAANPYLAMQASQLCLVDNSLNALEHEVMRHQFDDEPPRGKIALLGALSPMWIYAAYELLRTWRQRCEDVIKLAENSGIGLKAAHLERDLGYRHYDRELRAQQLRDAQERPELVEQMRLDLRRTEMGFTTLEFIRVALAKHEVSKKGNKKPIAFAPGLARPNRWCGSMEYELSNGGAIIRNVTRRDIAETIRFIPEAENPSDADLVGFQAYMNPPDVEPPAG
;
A
#
# COMPACT_ATOMS: atom_id res chain seq x y z
N MET A 1 -6.19 29.57 30.41
CA MET A 1 -4.92 28.91 30.74
C MET A 1 -5.03 27.54 30.12
N THR A 2 -4.71 27.47 28.83
CA THR A 2 -4.89 26.28 27.98
C THR A 2 -3.64 25.44 28.07
N ASP A 3 -3.83 24.17 28.43
CA ASP A 3 -2.82 23.12 28.40
C ASP A 3 -2.04 23.21 27.11
N ALA A 4 -0.74 23.48 27.24
CA ALA A 4 0.20 23.37 26.15
C ALA A 4 0.31 21.89 25.82
N ASP A 5 0.05 21.57 24.55
CA ASP A 5 0.26 20.26 23.95
C ASP A 5 1.55 19.64 24.50
N GLU A 6 1.42 18.55 25.26
CA GLU A 6 2.51 17.59 25.47
C GLU A 6 2.87 17.07 24.07
N PHE A 7 3.83 17.73 23.43
CA PHE A 7 4.50 17.16 22.27
C PHE A 7 5.11 15.85 22.73
N ASP A 8 4.58 14.74 22.23
CA ASP A 8 5.17 13.42 22.37
C ASP A 8 6.66 13.51 22.00
N ASP A 9 7.54 13.43 23.01
CA ASP A 9 8.99 13.54 22.88
C ASP A 9 9.59 12.36 22.10
N GLN A 10 8.77 11.40 21.65
CA GLN A 10 9.21 10.29 20.83
C GLN A 10 9.42 10.70 19.36
N PRO A 11 10.50 10.22 18.72
CA PRO A 11 10.74 10.49 17.32
C PRO A 11 9.60 9.90 16.47
N ARG A 12 8.96 10.75 15.64
CA ARG A 12 7.85 10.37 14.76
C ARG A 12 8.18 9.21 13.78
N TYR A 13 9.45 9.01 13.46
CA TYR A 13 9.93 7.95 12.58
C TYR A 13 11.06 7.17 13.25
N ARG A 14 11.03 5.84 13.10
CA ARG A 14 12.15 4.96 13.46
C ARG A 14 13.40 5.36 12.68
N ASP A 15 14.57 5.29 13.33
CA ASP A 15 15.85 5.57 12.67
C ASP A 15 16.08 4.56 11.54
N VAL A 16 16.71 5.01 10.43
CA VAL A 16 17.02 4.14 9.30
C VAL A 16 17.87 2.92 9.70
N ALA A 17 18.73 3.08 10.71
CA ALA A 17 19.54 2.00 11.26
C ALA A 17 18.74 0.93 12.03
N GLU A 18 17.51 1.26 12.46
CA GLU A 18 16.63 0.35 13.21
C GLU A 18 15.72 -0.49 12.30
N ILE A 19 15.61 -0.15 11.01
CA ILE A 19 14.83 -0.96 10.06
C ILE A 19 15.67 -2.13 9.58
N GLY A 20 15.24 -3.33 9.94
CA GLY A 20 15.80 -4.55 9.39
C GLY A 20 15.69 -4.61 7.88
N THR A 21 16.77 -5.03 7.22
CA THR A 21 16.89 -5.05 5.75
C THR A 21 15.88 -5.97 5.05
N SER A 22 15.26 -6.90 5.79
CA SER A 22 14.26 -7.84 5.30
C SER A 22 12.85 -7.55 5.81
N GLU A 23 12.63 -6.58 6.71
CA GLU A 23 11.34 -6.36 7.39
C GLU A 23 10.18 -6.19 6.40
N LEU A 24 10.37 -5.40 5.33
CA LEU A 24 9.31 -5.17 4.35
C LEU A 24 8.98 -6.44 3.56
N HIS A 25 9.99 -7.24 3.21
CA HIS A 25 9.79 -8.51 2.55
C HIS A 25 9.09 -9.51 3.46
N GLU A 26 9.55 -9.66 4.70
CA GLU A 26 8.96 -10.56 5.70
C GLU A 26 7.49 -10.23 5.98
N ALA A 27 7.18 -8.93 6.10
CA ALA A 27 5.81 -8.47 6.29
C ALA A 27 4.89 -8.79 5.11
N LEU A 28 5.37 -8.70 3.87
CA LEU A 28 4.59 -9.12 2.70
C LEU A 28 4.43 -10.64 2.64
N MET A 29 5.47 -11.39 3.02
CA MET A 29 5.46 -12.85 3.02
C MET A 29 4.57 -13.45 4.10
N SER A 30 4.21 -12.69 5.14
CA SER A 30 3.26 -13.13 6.17
C SER A 30 1.81 -13.12 5.69
N LEU A 31 1.50 -12.46 4.58
CA LEU A 31 0.13 -12.39 4.03
C LEU A 31 -0.32 -13.74 3.47
N ALA A 32 -1.59 -14.09 3.72
CA ALA A 32 -2.21 -15.33 3.29
C ALA A 32 -2.03 -15.58 1.79
N GLY A 33 -1.45 -16.74 1.46
CA GLY A 33 -1.23 -17.18 0.09
C GLY A 33 -0.20 -16.36 -0.70
N PHE A 34 0.44 -15.36 -0.10
CA PHE A 34 1.44 -14.51 -0.76
C PHE A 34 2.70 -15.32 -1.07
N ALA A 35 3.27 -15.96 -0.06
CA ALA A 35 4.48 -16.78 -0.18
C ALA A 35 4.32 -18.00 -1.11
N ALA A 36 3.09 -18.48 -1.28
CA ALA A 36 2.76 -19.57 -2.20
C ALA A 36 2.81 -19.16 -3.67
N ASN A 37 3.10 -17.89 -3.99
CA ASN A 37 3.32 -17.41 -5.33
C ASN A 37 4.77 -16.94 -5.50
N PRO A 38 5.63 -17.68 -6.24
CA PRO A 38 7.03 -17.33 -6.41
C PRO A 38 7.24 -15.98 -7.11
N TYR A 39 6.31 -15.55 -7.98
CA TYR A 39 6.42 -14.24 -8.64
C TYR A 39 6.09 -13.09 -7.69
N LEU A 40 5.11 -13.26 -6.79
CA LEU A 40 4.84 -12.24 -5.76
C LEU A 40 6.00 -12.16 -4.77
N ALA A 41 6.54 -13.30 -4.34
CA ALA A 41 7.70 -13.35 -3.46
C ALA A 41 8.94 -12.67 -4.11
N MET A 42 9.21 -12.95 -5.38
CA MET A 42 10.28 -12.29 -6.12
C MET A 42 10.07 -10.77 -6.22
N GLN A 43 8.85 -10.33 -6.55
CA GLN A 43 8.53 -8.90 -6.62
C GLN A 43 8.63 -8.21 -5.25
N ALA A 44 8.23 -8.88 -4.16
CA ALA A 44 8.39 -8.37 -2.80
C ALA A 44 9.88 -8.20 -2.44
N SER A 45 10.73 -9.15 -2.82
CA SER A 45 12.17 -9.06 -2.62
C SER A 45 12.78 -7.87 -3.37
N GLN A 46 12.38 -7.67 -4.63
CA GLN A 46 12.81 -6.52 -5.45
C GLN A 46 12.33 -5.19 -4.85
N LEU A 47 11.07 -5.13 -4.40
CA LEU A 47 10.51 -3.95 -3.74
C LEU A 47 11.27 -3.59 -2.46
N CYS A 48 11.63 -4.61 -1.66
CA CYS A 48 12.41 -4.46 -0.43
C CYS A 48 13.84 -3.97 -0.71
N LEU A 49 14.48 -4.44 -1.77
CA LEU A 49 15.81 -3.97 -2.18
C LEU A 49 15.81 -2.47 -2.53
N VAL A 50 14.82 -2.04 -3.32
CA VAL A 50 14.67 -0.62 -3.68
C VAL A 50 14.28 0.21 -2.46
N ASP A 51 13.41 -0.30 -1.59
CA ASP A 51 13.06 0.36 -0.33
C ASP A 51 14.29 0.65 0.53
N ASN A 52 15.19 -0.32 0.72
CA ASN A 52 16.42 -0.13 1.50
C ASN A 52 17.32 0.96 0.88
N SER A 53 17.39 1.00 -0.46
CA SER A 53 18.15 2.04 -1.17
C SER A 53 17.53 3.43 -0.97
N LEU A 54 16.19 3.50 -0.95
CA LEU A 54 15.47 4.74 -0.65
C LEU A 54 15.68 5.17 0.80
N ASN A 55 15.62 4.26 1.78
CA ASN A 55 15.83 4.61 3.19
C ASN A 55 17.21 5.25 3.40
N ALA A 56 18.27 4.75 2.75
CA ALA A 56 19.60 5.34 2.81
C ALA A 56 19.65 6.75 2.19
N LEU A 57 19.01 6.93 1.04
CA LEU A 57 18.92 8.23 0.36
C LEU A 57 18.11 9.25 1.16
N GLU A 58 17.02 8.82 1.78
CA GLU A 58 16.16 9.61 2.64
C GLU A 58 16.90 10.09 3.89
N HIS A 59 17.65 9.21 4.55
CA HIS A 59 18.49 9.59 5.69
C HIS A 59 19.52 10.65 5.30
N GLU A 60 20.15 10.52 4.13
CA GLU A 60 21.10 11.51 3.65
C GLU A 60 20.44 12.87 3.33
N VAL A 61 19.29 12.85 2.65
CA VAL A 61 18.50 14.06 2.40
C VAL A 61 18.09 14.71 3.72
N MET A 62 17.61 13.93 4.68
CA MET A 62 17.17 14.42 5.99
C MET A 62 18.28 15.21 6.69
N ARG A 63 19.50 14.67 6.70
CA ARG A 63 20.66 15.26 7.39
C ARG A 63 21.15 16.57 6.76
N HIS A 64 21.03 16.70 5.44
CA HIS A 64 21.70 17.76 4.68
C HIS A 64 20.74 18.73 3.98
N GLN A 65 19.42 18.54 4.05
CA GLN A 65 18.45 19.40 3.35
C GLN A 65 18.45 20.87 3.78
N PHE A 66 18.99 21.17 4.97
CA PHE A 66 19.07 22.53 5.52
C PHE A 66 20.49 23.12 5.50
N ASP A 67 21.45 22.44 4.88
CA ASP A 67 22.80 22.95 4.69
C ASP A 67 22.78 24.16 3.74
N ASP A 68 23.83 24.99 3.77
CA ASP A 68 24.00 26.13 2.84
C ASP A 68 23.94 25.66 1.37
N GLU A 69 24.45 24.45 1.10
CA GLU A 69 24.32 23.75 -0.17
C GLU A 69 23.58 22.41 0.03
N PRO A 70 22.24 22.39 -0.07
CA PRO A 70 21.47 21.17 0.06
C PRO A 70 21.81 20.16 -1.03
N PRO A 71 21.64 18.84 -0.79
CA PRO A 71 21.98 17.80 -1.76
C PRO A 71 20.93 17.69 -2.87
N ARG A 72 20.81 18.74 -3.71
CA ARG A 72 19.76 18.89 -4.74
C ARG A 72 19.68 17.71 -5.70
N GLY A 73 20.81 17.13 -6.10
CA GLY A 73 20.85 15.95 -6.96
C GLY A 73 20.21 14.72 -6.30
N LYS A 74 20.43 14.53 -5.00
CA LYS A 74 19.84 13.42 -4.22
C LYS A 74 18.36 13.64 -3.98
N ILE A 75 17.95 14.87 -3.69
CA ILE A 75 16.54 15.26 -3.60
C ILE A 75 15.81 14.97 -4.93
N ALA A 76 16.41 15.36 -6.05
CA ALA A 76 15.84 15.09 -7.38
C ALA A 76 15.75 13.60 -7.69
N LEU A 77 16.80 12.83 -7.37
CA LEU A 77 16.80 11.38 -7.52
C LEU A 77 15.71 10.72 -6.66
N LEU A 78 15.58 11.14 -5.40
CA LEU A 78 14.55 10.66 -4.49
C LEU A 78 13.15 10.97 -5.05
N GLY A 79 12.93 12.20 -5.53
CA GLY A 79 11.70 12.61 -6.21
C GLY A 79 11.34 11.77 -7.44
N ALA A 80 12.34 11.26 -8.17
CA ALA A 80 12.12 10.39 -9.33
C ALA A 80 11.84 8.92 -8.95
N LEU A 81 12.52 8.41 -7.92
CA LEU A 81 12.42 7.00 -7.51
C LEU A 81 11.22 6.72 -6.60
N SER A 82 10.82 7.67 -5.75
CA SER A 82 9.69 7.48 -4.82
C SER A 82 8.38 7.13 -5.55
N PRO A 83 7.97 7.80 -6.64
CA PRO A 83 6.78 7.40 -7.40
C PRO A 83 6.89 6.01 -8.02
N MET A 84 8.07 5.61 -8.52
CA MET A 84 8.28 4.28 -9.09
C MET A 84 8.08 3.18 -8.03
N TRP A 85 8.60 3.42 -6.83
CA TRP A 85 8.40 2.52 -5.69
C TRP A 85 6.92 2.45 -5.29
N ILE A 86 6.23 3.60 -5.21
CA ILE A 86 4.78 3.66 -4.91
C ILE A 86 3.97 2.86 -5.93
N TYR A 87 4.28 2.97 -7.22
CA TYR A 87 3.62 2.19 -8.27
C TYR A 87 3.87 0.70 -8.10
N ALA A 88 5.11 0.28 -7.84
CA ALA A 88 5.45 -1.12 -7.63
C ALA A 88 4.74 -1.70 -6.40
N ALA A 89 4.74 -0.98 -5.26
CA ALA A 89 4.05 -1.38 -4.05
C ALA A 89 2.54 -1.53 -4.28
N TYR A 90 1.92 -0.56 -4.97
CA TYR A 90 0.49 -0.59 -5.28
C TYR A 90 0.13 -1.80 -6.16
N GLU A 91 0.84 -2.01 -7.27
CA GLU A 91 0.51 -3.09 -8.20
C GLU A 91 0.75 -4.48 -7.59
N LEU A 92 1.77 -4.63 -6.74
CA LEU A 92 2.05 -5.85 -6.00
C LEU A 92 0.89 -6.19 -5.04
N LEU A 93 0.54 -5.25 -4.16
CA LEU A 93 -0.56 -5.43 -3.21
C LEU A 93 -1.90 -5.60 -3.93
N ARG A 94 -2.18 -4.80 -4.97
CA ARG A 94 -3.41 -4.92 -5.76
C ARG A 94 -3.55 -6.32 -6.36
N THR A 95 -2.47 -6.88 -6.89
CA THR A 95 -2.47 -8.22 -7.49
C THR A 95 -2.73 -9.30 -6.44
N TRP A 96 -2.10 -9.20 -5.27
CA TRP A 96 -2.38 -10.10 -4.15
C TRP A 96 -3.84 -9.98 -3.67
N ARG A 97 -4.33 -8.76 -3.42
CA ARG A 97 -5.71 -8.50 -2.98
C ARG A 97 -6.73 -9.10 -3.94
N GLN A 98 -6.61 -8.83 -5.23
CA GLN A 98 -7.50 -9.39 -6.26
C GLN A 98 -7.50 -10.92 -6.22
N ARG A 99 -6.33 -11.54 -6.02
CA ARG A 99 -6.24 -13.01 -5.92
C ARG A 99 -6.95 -13.56 -4.70
N CYS A 100 -6.87 -12.87 -3.55
CA CYS A 100 -7.59 -13.22 -2.33
C CYS A 100 -9.10 -13.07 -2.53
N GLU A 101 -9.56 -11.91 -3.03
CA GLU A 101 -10.98 -11.64 -3.32
C GLU A 101 -11.59 -12.69 -4.26
N ASP A 102 -10.86 -13.07 -5.32
CA ASP A 102 -11.28 -14.12 -6.24
C ASP A 102 -11.45 -15.47 -5.53
N VAL A 103 -10.51 -15.86 -4.67
CA VAL A 103 -10.56 -17.13 -3.92
C VAL A 103 -11.73 -17.13 -2.94
N ILE A 104 -11.88 -16.04 -2.19
CA ILE A 104 -12.97 -15.79 -1.24
C ILE A 104 -14.33 -15.94 -1.92
N LYS A 105 -14.51 -15.26 -3.06
CA LYS A 105 -15.74 -15.31 -3.85
C LYS A 105 -16.02 -16.71 -4.41
N LEU A 106 -14.98 -17.43 -4.83
CA LEU A 106 -15.13 -18.81 -5.29
C LEU A 106 -15.50 -19.76 -4.15
N ALA A 107 -14.96 -19.56 -2.95
CA ALA A 107 -15.29 -20.34 -1.77
C ALA A 107 -16.78 -20.18 -1.40
N GLU A 108 -17.26 -18.94 -1.34
CA GLU A 108 -18.65 -18.60 -0.98
C GLU A 108 -19.69 -19.20 -1.93
N ASN A 109 -19.33 -19.29 -3.22
CA ASN A 109 -20.22 -19.81 -4.25
C ASN A 109 -19.96 -21.29 -4.57
N SER A 110 -19.17 -22.01 -3.76
CA SER A 110 -18.76 -23.40 -4.03
C SER A 110 -18.14 -23.61 -5.42
N GLY A 111 -17.53 -22.57 -5.98
CA GLY A 111 -17.00 -22.51 -7.34
C GLY A 111 -15.52 -22.90 -7.47
N ILE A 112 -14.82 -23.13 -6.35
CA ILE A 112 -13.38 -23.44 -6.34
C ILE A 112 -13.07 -24.67 -7.22
N GLY A 113 -13.76 -25.79 -6.98
CA GLY A 113 -13.51 -27.04 -7.70
C GLY A 113 -13.70 -26.91 -9.22
N LEU A 114 -14.76 -26.21 -9.64
CA LEU A 114 -15.02 -25.94 -11.07
C LEU A 114 -13.92 -25.07 -11.69
N LYS A 115 -13.46 -24.03 -10.99
CA LYS A 115 -12.40 -23.15 -11.48
C LYS A 115 -11.05 -23.87 -11.55
N ALA A 116 -10.70 -24.66 -10.53
CA ALA A 116 -9.49 -25.46 -10.50
C ALA A 116 -9.46 -26.48 -11.64
N ALA A 117 -10.53 -27.27 -11.80
CA ALA A 117 -10.64 -28.24 -12.90
C ALA A 117 -10.57 -27.57 -14.28
N HIS A 118 -11.18 -26.39 -14.44
CA HIS A 118 -11.03 -25.63 -15.67
C HIS A 118 -9.57 -25.26 -15.92
N LEU A 119 -8.84 -24.79 -14.91
CA LEU A 119 -7.43 -24.42 -15.02
C LEU A 119 -6.51 -25.63 -15.26
N GLU A 120 -6.85 -26.79 -14.73
CA GLU A 120 -6.08 -28.04 -14.90
C GLU A 120 -6.22 -28.66 -16.30
N ARG A 121 -7.18 -28.21 -17.12
CA ARG A 121 -7.40 -28.77 -18.46
C ARG A 121 -6.11 -28.73 -19.29
N ASP A 122 -5.84 -29.81 -20.00
CA ASP A 122 -4.74 -29.88 -20.95
C ASP A 122 -4.96 -28.88 -22.10
N LEU A 123 -3.92 -28.13 -22.43
CA LEU A 123 -3.89 -27.14 -23.51
C LEU A 123 -2.98 -27.57 -24.67
N GLY A 124 -2.32 -28.73 -24.57
CA GLY A 124 -1.27 -29.15 -25.51
C GLY A 124 0.07 -28.42 -25.32
N TYR A 125 0.21 -27.62 -24.27
CA TYR A 125 1.45 -26.98 -23.84
C TYR A 125 1.42 -26.68 -22.34
N ARG A 126 2.60 -26.49 -21.75
CA ARG A 126 2.74 -26.20 -20.32
C ARG A 126 2.53 -24.71 -20.03
N HIS A 127 1.63 -24.39 -19.09
CA HIS A 127 1.40 -23.03 -18.62
C HIS A 127 1.54 -22.95 -17.09
N TYR A 128 2.76 -22.69 -16.61
CA TYR A 128 3.12 -22.71 -15.19
C TYR A 128 2.17 -21.92 -14.28
N ASP A 129 1.80 -20.69 -14.64
CA ASP A 129 0.92 -19.87 -13.79
C ASP A 129 -0.50 -20.43 -13.68
N ARG A 130 -0.95 -21.17 -14.71
CA ARG A 130 -2.27 -21.79 -14.73
C ARG A 130 -2.28 -23.00 -13.79
N GLU A 131 -1.22 -23.82 -13.85
CA GLU A 131 -0.98 -24.93 -12.91
C GLU A 131 -0.88 -24.41 -11.47
N LEU A 132 -0.09 -23.37 -11.25
CA LEU A 132 0.06 -22.73 -9.93
C LEU A 132 -1.28 -22.20 -9.41
N ARG A 133 -2.06 -21.50 -10.24
CA ARG A 133 -3.37 -20.97 -9.83
C ARG A 133 -4.36 -22.08 -9.54
N ALA A 134 -4.32 -23.20 -10.26
CA ALA A 134 -5.12 -24.37 -9.94
C ALA A 134 -4.73 -24.96 -8.58
N GLN A 135 -3.43 -25.16 -8.34
CA GLN A 135 -2.93 -25.67 -7.05
C GLN A 135 -3.34 -24.77 -5.88
N GLN A 136 -3.17 -23.45 -6.01
CA GLN A 136 -3.59 -22.49 -4.98
C GLN A 136 -5.10 -22.55 -4.67
N LEU A 137 -5.93 -22.88 -5.67
CA LEU A 137 -7.36 -23.09 -5.49
C LEU A 137 -7.64 -24.41 -4.78
N ARG A 138 -6.95 -25.49 -5.13
CA ARG A 138 -7.04 -26.78 -4.42
C ARG A 138 -6.63 -26.65 -2.96
N ASP A 139 -5.51 -25.98 -2.71
CA ASP A 139 -5.04 -25.65 -1.38
C ASP A 139 -6.10 -24.92 -0.55
N ALA A 140 -6.78 -23.92 -1.12
CA ALA A 140 -7.85 -23.18 -0.47
C ALA A 140 -9.13 -24.02 -0.27
N GLN A 141 -9.37 -25.01 -1.13
CA GLN A 141 -10.47 -25.98 -0.97
C GLN A 141 -10.21 -26.92 0.20
N GLU A 142 -8.96 -27.38 0.35
CA GLU A 142 -8.54 -28.33 1.38
C GLU A 142 -8.32 -27.65 2.74
N ARG A 143 -8.01 -26.35 2.73
CA ARG A 143 -7.70 -25.54 3.92
C ARG A 143 -8.64 -24.34 4.04
N PRO A 144 -9.88 -24.51 4.54
CA PRO A 144 -10.81 -23.41 4.76
C PRO A 144 -10.24 -22.28 5.65
N GLU A 145 -9.33 -22.60 6.56
CA GLU A 145 -8.63 -21.63 7.39
C GLU A 145 -7.76 -20.65 6.57
N LEU A 146 -7.24 -21.07 5.41
CA LEU A 146 -6.53 -20.17 4.50
C LEU A 146 -7.46 -19.10 3.93
N VAL A 147 -8.69 -19.49 3.63
CA VAL A 147 -9.74 -18.62 3.09
C VAL A 147 -10.21 -17.60 4.14
N GLU A 148 -10.27 -18.01 5.41
CA GLU A 148 -10.52 -17.09 6.52
C GLU A 148 -9.33 -16.15 6.79
N GLN A 149 -8.09 -16.66 6.75
CA GLN A 149 -6.91 -15.81 6.88
C GLN A 149 -6.83 -14.75 5.77
N MET A 150 -7.21 -15.10 4.53
CA MET A 150 -7.30 -14.13 3.43
C MET A 150 -8.31 -13.01 3.73
N ARG A 151 -9.46 -13.30 4.37
CA ARG A 151 -10.42 -12.26 4.78
C ARG A 151 -9.82 -11.33 5.82
N LEU A 152 -9.20 -11.91 6.83
CA LEU A 152 -8.55 -11.15 7.90
C LEU A 152 -7.44 -10.26 7.32
N ASP A 153 -6.55 -10.81 6.51
CA ASP A 153 -5.44 -10.03 5.95
C ASP A 153 -5.92 -8.93 4.99
N LEU A 154 -6.97 -9.19 4.19
CA LEU A 154 -7.59 -8.15 3.35
C LEU A 154 -8.12 -6.98 4.19
N ARG A 155 -8.80 -7.27 5.30
CA ARG A 155 -9.30 -6.25 6.24
C ARG A 155 -8.15 -5.48 6.88
N ARG A 156 -7.16 -6.19 7.40
CA ARG A 156 -5.96 -5.61 8.04
C ARG A 156 -5.23 -4.61 7.15
N THR A 157 -5.19 -4.89 5.85
CA THR A 157 -4.46 -4.09 4.87
C THR A 157 -5.31 -3.04 4.17
N GLU A 158 -6.62 -2.97 4.41
CA GLU A 158 -7.56 -2.11 3.69
C GLU A 158 -7.21 -0.61 3.79
N MET A 159 -6.98 -0.11 5.00
CA MET A 159 -6.70 1.32 5.22
C MET A 159 -5.37 1.74 4.58
N GLY A 160 -4.34 0.91 4.74
CA GLY A 160 -3.02 1.14 4.15
C GLY A 160 -3.05 1.07 2.62
N PHE A 161 -3.71 0.06 2.06
CA PHE A 161 -3.87 -0.09 0.62
C PHE A 161 -4.69 1.05 0.00
N THR A 162 -5.76 1.49 0.66
CA THR A 162 -6.57 2.63 0.19
C THR A 162 -5.76 3.93 0.20
N THR A 163 -4.98 4.18 1.25
CA THR A 163 -4.09 5.35 1.30
C THR A 163 -3.08 5.32 0.15
N LEU A 164 -2.46 4.16 -0.09
CA LEU A 164 -1.54 3.93 -1.20
C LEU A 164 -2.23 4.14 -2.56
N GLU A 165 -3.46 3.66 -2.73
CA GLU A 165 -4.24 3.86 -3.97
C GLU A 165 -4.46 5.34 -4.26
N PHE A 166 -4.90 6.11 -3.26
CA PHE A 166 -5.15 7.53 -3.44
C PHE A 166 -3.90 8.28 -3.93
N ILE A 167 -2.75 8.03 -3.29
CA ILE A 167 -1.47 8.62 -3.71
C ILE A 167 -1.09 8.16 -5.12
N ARG A 168 -1.20 6.87 -5.42
CA ARG A 168 -0.90 6.32 -6.75
C ARG A 168 -1.79 6.91 -7.83
N VAL A 169 -3.08 7.12 -7.57
CA VAL A 169 -4.03 7.73 -8.52
C VAL A 169 -3.71 9.20 -8.72
N ALA A 170 -3.43 9.95 -7.65
CA ALA A 170 -3.01 11.34 -7.76
C ALA A 170 -1.73 11.50 -8.60
N LEU A 171 -0.73 10.64 -8.37
CA LEU A 171 0.52 10.64 -9.13
C LEU A 171 0.35 10.27 -10.60
N ALA A 172 -0.45 9.24 -10.90
CA ALA A 172 -0.53 8.68 -12.26
C ALA A 172 -1.60 9.33 -13.14
N LYS A 173 -2.68 9.83 -12.53
CA LYS A 173 -3.87 10.33 -13.24
C LYS A 173 -4.18 11.79 -12.94
N HIS A 174 -3.52 12.39 -11.95
CA HIS A 174 -3.82 13.75 -11.49
C HIS A 174 -5.27 13.90 -10.97
N GLU A 175 -5.83 12.79 -10.49
CA GLU A 175 -7.20 12.67 -10.00
C GLU A 175 -7.22 12.27 -8.52
N VAL A 176 -8.35 12.48 -7.86
CA VAL A 176 -8.65 11.89 -6.55
C VAL A 176 -9.32 10.53 -6.72
N SER A 177 -8.93 9.54 -5.91
CA SER A 177 -9.55 8.20 -5.93
C SER A 177 -10.92 8.21 -5.23
N LYS A 178 -11.94 8.77 -5.88
CA LYS A 178 -13.33 8.80 -5.40
C LYS A 178 -14.22 7.84 -6.20
N LYS A 179 -15.22 7.23 -5.54
CA LYS A 179 -16.27 6.45 -6.21
C LYS A 179 -17.18 7.39 -7.02
N GLY A 180 -17.46 7.03 -8.28
CA GLY A 180 -18.32 7.78 -9.18
C GLY A 180 -17.66 8.13 -10.51
N ASN A 181 -18.44 8.64 -11.46
CA ASN A 181 -17.98 8.91 -12.83
C ASN A 181 -17.23 10.25 -12.96
N LYS A 182 -17.40 11.18 -12.02
CA LYS A 182 -16.69 12.46 -11.99
C LYS A 182 -15.66 12.44 -10.87
N LYS A 183 -14.39 12.30 -11.25
CA LYS A 183 -13.28 12.33 -10.30
C LYS A 183 -12.74 13.75 -10.18
N PRO A 184 -12.63 14.31 -8.96
CA PRO A 184 -11.98 15.59 -8.75
C PRO A 184 -10.52 15.57 -9.21
N ILE A 185 -10.02 16.73 -9.64
CA ILE A 185 -8.59 16.93 -9.93
C ILE A 185 -7.86 17.05 -8.59
N ALA A 186 -6.68 16.42 -8.47
CA ALA A 186 -5.84 16.55 -7.29
C ALA A 186 -5.25 17.97 -7.19
N PHE A 187 -5.04 18.49 -5.97
CA PHE A 187 -4.53 19.86 -5.75
C PHE A 187 -3.13 20.09 -6.32
N ALA A 188 -2.16 19.24 -5.95
CA ALA A 188 -0.79 19.33 -6.43
C ALA A 188 -0.25 17.94 -6.86
N PRO A 189 -0.79 17.34 -7.94
CA PRO A 189 -0.42 15.99 -8.35
C PRO A 189 1.06 15.93 -8.75
N GLY A 190 1.80 15.02 -8.13
CA GLY A 190 3.22 14.84 -8.40
C GLY A 190 4.15 15.87 -7.75
N LEU A 191 3.61 16.95 -7.14
CA LEU A 191 4.42 17.84 -6.32
C LEU A 191 4.70 17.12 -5.00
N ALA A 192 5.98 16.86 -4.75
CA ALA A 192 6.43 16.29 -3.50
C ALA A 192 7.62 17.08 -2.98
N ARG A 193 7.71 17.19 -1.66
CA ARG A 193 8.83 17.86 -0.97
C ARG A 193 9.47 16.87 0.01
N PRO A 194 10.80 16.96 0.24
CA PRO A 194 11.42 16.19 1.31
C PRO A 194 10.76 16.52 2.65
N ASN A 195 10.38 15.49 3.39
CA ASN A 195 9.86 15.62 4.73
C ASN A 195 11.01 16.00 5.68
N ARG A 196 10.79 17.00 6.54
CA ARG A 196 11.84 17.50 7.44
C ARG A 196 12.33 16.48 8.49
N TRP A 197 11.49 15.49 8.81
CA TRP A 197 11.72 14.53 9.91
C TRP A 197 12.33 13.21 9.46
N CYS A 198 12.16 12.83 8.18
CA CYS A 198 12.66 11.55 7.67
C CYS A 198 13.31 11.65 6.27
N GLY A 199 13.30 12.83 5.64
CA GLY A 199 13.87 13.05 4.31
C GLY A 199 13.09 12.44 3.14
N SER A 200 12.13 11.54 3.41
CA SER A 200 11.23 10.95 2.42
C SER A 200 10.43 11.99 1.66
N MET A 201 10.13 11.72 0.38
CA MET A 201 9.16 12.53 -0.36
C MET A 201 7.79 12.47 0.31
N GLU A 202 7.22 13.64 0.55
CA GLU A 202 5.90 13.87 1.11
C GLU A 202 4.91 14.29 0.03
N TYR A 203 3.75 13.66 0.01
CA TYR A 203 2.67 13.86 -0.96
C TYR A 203 1.40 14.31 -0.26
N GLU A 204 0.65 15.21 -0.90
CA GLU A 204 -0.66 15.64 -0.43
C GLU A 204 -1.69 14.52 -0.67
N LEU A 205 -2.41 14.16 0.38
CA LEU A 205 -3.61 13.33 0.29
C LEU A 205 -4.83 14.24 0.31
N SER A 206 -5.63 14.19 -0.75
CA SER A 206 -6.83 15.02 -0.89
C SER A 206 -8.06 14.18 -1.20
N ASN A 207 -9.24 14.68 -0.80
CA ASN A 207 -10.54 14.07 -1.06
C ASN A 207 -11.38 14.85 -2.09
N GLY A 208 -10.74 15.78 -2.81
CA GLY A 208 -11.35 16.62 -3.84
C GLY A 208 -11.87 17.97 -3.34
N GLY A 209 -12.31 18.05 -2.08
CA GLY A 209 -12.72 19.31 -1.44
C GLY A 209 -11.63 19.94 -0.58
N ALA A 210 -10.74 19.11 -0.01
CA ALA A 210 -9.64 19.57 0.84
C ALA A 210 -8.44 18.61 0.76
N ILE A 211 -7.27 19.13 1.17
CA ILE A 211 -6.11 18.32 1.56
C ILE A 211 -6.37 17.83 2.98
N ILE A 212 -6.47 16.52 3.16
CA ILE A 212 -6.86 15.89 4.43
C ILE A 212 -5.68 15.46 5.29
N ARG A 213 -4.52 15.22 4.67
CA ARG A 213 -3.23 14.95 5.33
C ARG A 213 -2.10 14.99 4.30
N ASN A 214 -0.88 14.96 4.80
CA ASN A 214 0.28 14.59 4.00
C ASN A 214 0.69 13.14 4.29
N VAL A 215 1.24 12.45 3.30
CA VAL A 215 1.72 11.08 3.38
C VAL A 215 3.09 11.00 2.74
N THR A 216 4.06 10.50 3.49
CA THR A 216 5.39 10.23 2.95
C THR A 216 5.45 8.83 2.34
N ARG A 217 6.37 8.61 1.40
CA ARG A 217 6.70 7.25 0.96
C ARG A 217 7.14 6.36 2.14
N ARG A 218 7.84 6.93 3.12
CA ARG A 218 8.21 6.26 4.38
C ARG A 218 7.00 5.79 5.18
N ASP A 219 5.94 6.61 5.32
CA ASP A 219 4.69 6.22 6.00
C ASP A 219 4.06 4.97 5.35
N ILE A 220 4.06 4.92 4.01
CA ILE A 220 3.52 3.77 3.26
C ILE A 220 4.35 2.52 3.53
N ALA A 221 5.68 2.62 3.52
CA ALA A 221 6.55 1.48 3.77
C ALA A 221 6.45 0.98 5.21
N GLU A 222 6.37 1.87 6.20
CA GLU A 222 6.13 1.52 7.60
C GLU A 222 4.77 0.85 7.78
N THR A 223 3.73 1.33 7.09
CA THR A 223 2.42 0.67 7.08
C THR A 223 2.50 -0.77 6.58
N ILE A 224 3.33 -1.04 5.57
CA ILE A 224 3.57 -2.42 5.08
C ILE A 224 4.34 -3.23 6.12
N ARG A 225 5.42 -2.70 6.69
CA ARG A 225 6.23 -3.41 7.70
C ARG A 225 5.42 -3.78 8.94
N PHE A 226 4.44 -2.96 9.31
CA PHE A 226 3.61 -3.18 10.50
C PHE A 226 2.45 -4.16 10.28
N ILE A 227 2.21 -4.64 9.06
CA ILE A 227 1.13 -5.62 8.74
C ILE A 227 1.10 -6.85 9.68
N PRO A 228 2.24 -7.49 10.04
CA PRO A 228 2.21 -8.67 10.89
C PRO A 228 1.70 -8.37 12.30
N GLU A 229 1.95 -7.16 12.79
CA GLU A 229 1.63 -6.69 14.15
C GLU A 229 0.29 -5.95 14.21
N ALA A 230 -0.22 -5.49 13.07
CA ALA A 230 -1.47 -4.74 13.00
C ALA A 230 -2.67 -5.59 13.42
N GLU A 231 -3.46 -5.04 14.34
CA GLU A 231 -4.76 -5.59 14.69
C GLU A 231 -5.73 -5.48 13.51
N ASN A 232 -6.70 -6.39 13.46
CA ASN A 232 -7.75 -6.31 12.45
C ASN A 232 -8.70 -5.16 12.78
N PRO A 233 -8.95 -4.22 11.86
CA PRO A 233 -9.87 -3.12 12.10
C PRO A 233 -11.29 -3.63 12.30
N SER A 234 -12.02 -2.99 13.20
CA SER A 234 -13.46 -3.22 13.36
C SER A 234 -14.23 -2.68 12.15
N ASP A 235 -15.50 -3.08 12.00
CA ASP A 235 -16.36 -2.52 10.95
C ASP A 235 -16.57 -1.01 11.12
N ALA A 236 -16.61 -0.53 12.37
CA ALA A 236 -16.73 0.89 12.67
C ALA A 236 -15.49 1.67 12.20
N ASP A 237 -14.29 1.10 12.39
CA ASP A 237 -13.02 1.72 11.95
C ASP A 237 -12.99 1.84 10.42
N LEU A 238 -13.39 0.78 9.70
CA LEU A 238 -13.43 0.78 8.24
C LEU A 238 -14.46 1.79 7.69
N VAL A 239 -15.65 1.86 8.29
CA VAL A 239 -16.69 2.83 7.90
C VAL A 239 -16.22 4.27 8.17
N GLY A 240 -15.63 4.52 9.34
CA GLY A 240 -15.09 5.82 9.72
C GLY A 240 -13.97 6.25 8.78
N PHE A 241 -13.04 5.34 8.47
CA PHE A 241 -11.96 5.59 7.51
C PHE A 241 -12.50 5.88 6.10
N GLN A 242 -13.48 5.12 5.61
CA GLN A 242 -14.08 5.37 4.31
C GLN A 242 -14.76 6.74 4.25
N ALA A 243 -15.45 7.14 5.31
CA ALA A 243 -16.07 8.47 5.42
C ALA A 243 -15.03 9.59 5.47
N TYR A 244 -13.91 9.39 6.15
CA TYR A 244 -12.78 10.33 6.17
C TYR A 244 -12.15 10.50 4.78
N MET A 245 -11.92 9.40 4.06
CA MET A 245 -11.30 9.41 2.73
C MET A 245 -12.24 9.94 1.64
N ASN A 246 -13.55 9.75 1.81
CA ASN A 246 -14.59 10.15 0.86
C ASN A 246 -15.76 10.83 1.59
N PRO A 247 -15.58 12.06 2.09
CA PRO A 247 -16.68 12.75 2.73
C PRO A 247 -17.78 13.07 1.71
N PRO A 248 -19.03 13.28 2.18
CA PRO A 248 -20.12 13.77 1.36
C PRO A 248 -19.71 15.08 0.66
N ASP A 249 -20.21 15.28 -0.56
CA ASP A 249 -20.01 16.55 -1.24
C ASP A 249 -20.73 17.66 -0.45
N VAL A 250 -20.04 18.78 -0.23
CA VAL A 250 -20.65 19.97 0.38
C VAL A 250 -21.54 20.62 -0.67
N GLU A 251 -22.85 20.62 -0.46
CA GLU A 251 -23.75 21.38 -1.32
C GLU A 251 -23.40 22.87 -1.24
N PRO A 252 -23.28 23.58 -2.38
CA PRO A 252 -23.05 25.01 -2.34
C PRO A 252 -24.22 25.68 -1.60
N PRO A 253 -23.97 26.76 -0.83
CA PRO A 253 -25.04 27.47 -0.16
C PRO A 253 -26.09 27.88 -1.20
N ALA A 254 -27.36 27.63 -0.90
CA ALA A 254 -28.47 28.06 -1.73
C ALA A 254 -28.36 29.59 -1.91
N GLY A 255 -28.14 30.01 -3.17
CA GLY A 255 -28.01 31.41 -3.55
C GLY A 255 -29.29 32.21 -3.44
#